data_AF-A0A662ALH7-F1
#
_entry.id   AF-A0A662ALH7-F1
#
_cell.length_a   1.000
_cell.length_b   1.000
_cell.length_c   1.000
_cell.angle_alpha   90.00
_cell.angle_beta   90.00
_cell.angle_gamma   90.00
#
_symmetry.space_group_name_H-M   'P 1'
#
loop_
_entity.id
_entity.type
_entity.pdbx_description
1 polymer ?
#
loop_
_entity_poly.entity_id
_entity_poly.type
_entity_poly.pdbx_seq_one_letter_code
_entity_poly.pdbx_strand_id
1 'polypeptide(L)'
;MRRILLINLLLIIALGLSAQRTDSITDSIVKAQVLFDSLLVEGIREFNKPAAQGDYRKAVDALETTIILKPNNARAHYYLGYAYSRLNSNDGSKLKGNQKRLTLLASEQMEVVIRIDSAFKPELILSPYSKITSEWGSLAIRYLNDNINDSAIWAFEEGKRRGGFSDFMLSYRRIQLNQCSQNAILFSYGDDSFWNLLYLQTVENYRNDIAVIDMGLINAMWYQLFLKSNEVVKFTPAVQNEVRYYLVSWSDTIIKVPIKNSNQVYSWNFQSHGSYPYYIYAGDVAIQSIVIQNRFQRDIYLTVGMPRSVHYNLFYNFEDQVLINKFNPMGKSFLSTDLFNNLAKKVLNIAPSYNDNSPEEGQEIDNIRLSIMSRIYSDWSSTDNKENAKYLINLLLKDLPEQRYPIKKETKIMLDQLKLVVLDDY
;
A
#
# COMPACT_ATOMS: atom_id res chain seq x y z
N MET A 1 -73.73 28.61 19.99
CA MET A 1 -73.47 27.64 18.91
C MET A 1 -72.54 28.15 17.80
N ARG A 2 -72.80 29.30 17.15
CA ARG A 2 -71.99 29.76 15.98
C ARG A 2 -70.48 29.97 16.21
N ARG A 3 -70.03 30.38 17.42
CA ARG A 3 -68.60 30.56 17.73
C ARG A 3 -67.81 29.24 17.88
N ILE A 4 -68.46 28.17 18.35
CA ILE A 4 -67.80 26.85 18.54
C ILE A 4 -67.57 26.17 17.19
N LEU A 5 -68.52 26.31 16.25
CA LEU A 5 -68.37 25.82 14.87
C LEU A 5 -67.21 26.49 14.12
N LEU A 6 -66.99 27.79 14.32
CA LEU A 6 -65.90 28.51 13.66
C LEU A 6 -64.50 28.08 14.16
N ILE A 7 -64.38 27.82 15.47
CA ILE A 7 -63.13 27.37 16.08
C ILE A 7 -62.79 25.94 15.62
N ASN A 8 -63.78 25.04 15.57
CA ASN A 8 -63.58 23.68 15.07
C ASN A 8 -63.19 23.66 13.59
N LEU A 9 -63.78 24.54 12.76
CA LEU A 9 -63.42 24.64 11.34
C LEU A 9 -61.97 25.13 11.14
N LEU A 10 -61.52 26.12 11.92
CA LEU A 10 -60.14 26.62 11.88
C LEU A 10 -59.13 25.56 12.36
N LEU A 11 -59.50 24.74 13.35
CA LEU A 11 -58.67 23.63 13.83
C LEU A 11 -58.56 22.52 12.79
N ILE A 12 -59.65 22.18 12.10
CA ILE A 12 -59.66 21.19 11.00
C ILE A 12 -58.83 21.70 9.81
N ILE A 13 -58.91 22.99 9.47
CA ILE A 13 -58.09 23.59 8.41
C ILE A 13 -56.61 23.59 8.81
N ALA A 14 -56.27 23.94 10.05
CA ALA A 14 -54.89 23.91 10.55
C ALA A 14 -54.32 22.49 10.59
N LEU A 15 -55.12 21.50 11.02
CA LEU A 15 -54.75 20.08 11.00
C LEU A 15 -54.59 19.58 9.55
N GLY A 16 -55.49 19.94 8.64
CA GLY A 16 -55.42 19.61 7.22
C GLY A 16 -54.19 20.21 6.52
N LEU A 17 -53.87 21.48 6.78
CA LEU A 17 -52.66 22.14 6.28
C LEU A 17 -51.39 21.52 6.87
N SER A 18 -51.42 21.14 8.15
CA SER A 18 -50.29 20.45 8.78
C SER A 18 -50.06 19.07 8.18
N ALA A 19 -51.13 18.30 7.96
CA ALA A 19 -51.12 16.97 7.35
C ALA A 19 -50.62 17.01 5.90
N GLN A 20 -51.18 17.92 5.08
CA GLN A 20 -50.77 18.10 3.69
C GLN A 20 -49.31 18.59 3.57
N ARG A 21 -48.86 19.41 4.53
CA ARG A 21 -47.45 19.82 4.63
C ARG A 21 -46.55 18.64 5.01
N THR A 22 -46.93 17.81 5.97
CA THR A 22 -46.18 16.57 6.30
C THR A 22 -46.15 15.57 5.14
N ASP A 23 -47.23 15.40 4.39
CA ASP A 23 -47.27 14.53 3.21
C ASP A 23 -46.34 15.06 2.12
N SER A 24 -46.35 16.37 1.85
CA SER A 24 -45.44 17.00 0.88
C SER A 24 -43.96 16.93 1.29
N ILE A 25 -43.66 17.04 2.59
CA ILE A 25 -42.30 16.89 3.12
C ILE A 25 -41.85 15.43 2.99
N THR A 26 -42.72 14.47 3.32
CA THR A 26 -42.43 13.04 3.20
C THR A 26 -42.14 12.66 1.75
N ASP A 27 -42.97 13.12 0.80
CA ASP A 27 -42.73 12.95 -0.64
C ASP A 27 -41.41 13.54 -1.10
N SER A 28 -41.04 14.72 -0.60
CA SER A 28 -39.76 15.36 -0.95
C SER A 28 -38.55 14.58 -0.42
N ILE A 29 -38.64 14.02 0.79
CA ILE A 29 -37.60 13.20 1.40
C ILE A 29 -37.44 11.89 0.62
N VAL A 30 -38.55 11.24 0.25
CA VAL A 30 -38.52 10.01 -0.56
C VAL A 30 -37.90 10.27 -1.92
N LYS A 31 -38.27 11.37 -2.61
CA LYS A 31 -37.66 11.73 -3.90
C LYS A 31 -36.17 12.01 -3.78
N ALA A 32 -35.75 12.73 -2.73
CA ALA A 32 -34.34 13.00 -2.47
C ALA A 32 -33.55 11.71 -2.18
N GLN A 33 -34.15 10.78 -1.43
CA GLN A 33 -33.58 9.45 -1.16
C GLN A 33 -33.40 8.64 -2.45
N VAL A 34 -34.43 8.54 -3.29
CA VAL A 34 -34.39 7.81 -4.56
C VAL A 34 -33.33 8.41 -5.49
N LEU A 35 -33.26 9.75 -5.58
CA LEU A 35 -32.26 10.43 -6.37
C LEU A 35 -30.84 10.16 -5.84
N PHE A 36 -30.64 10.23 -4.53
CA PHE A 36 -29.37 9.89 -3.89
C PHE A 36 -28.94 8.45 -4.23
N ASP A 37 -29.83 7.47 -4.07
CA ASP A 37 -29.51 6.06 -4.33
C ASP A 37 -29.14 5.84 -5.80
N SER A 38 -29.88 6.46 -6.71
CA SER A 38 -29.61 6.40 -8.15
C SER A 38 -28.24 6.98 -8.50
N LEU A 39 -27.91 8.18 -7.98
CA LEU A 39 -26.65 8.86 -8.28
C LEU A 39 -25.45 8.14 -7.67
N LEU A 40 -25.58 7.59 -6.46
CA LEU A 40 -24.52 6.81 -5.83
C LEU A 40 -24.21 5.56 -6.67
N VAL A 41 -25.25 4.82 -7.09
CA VAL A 41 -25.09 3.63 -7.93
C VAL A 41 -24.47 4.00 -9.27
N GLU A 42 -24.93 5.08 -9.90
CA GLU A 42 -24.37 5.55 -11.17
C GLU A 42 -22.91 5.96 -11.04
N GLY A 43 -22.56 6.75 -10.03
CA GLY A 43 -21.19 7.21 -9.78
C GLY A 43 -20.22 6.05 -9.56
N ILE A 44 -20.61 5.07 -8.74
CA ILE A 44 -19.81 3.84 -8.50
C ILE A 44 -19.68 3.02 -9.79
N ARG A 45 -20.77 2.88 -10.55
CA ARG A 45 -20.76 2.15 -11.83
C ARG A 45 -19.83 2.81 -12.85
N GLU A 46 -19.91 4.13 -13.02
CA GLU A 46 -19.02 4.88 -13.91
C GLU A 46 -17.56 4.78 -13.46
N PHE A 47 -17.29 4.86 -12.15
CA PHE A 47 -15.95 4.68 -11.60
C PHE A 47 -15.36 3.29 -11.90
N ASN A 48 -16.17 2.24 -11.77
CA ASN A 48 -15.74 0.84 -11.95
C ASN A 48 -15.59 0.41 -13.43
N LYS A 49 -15.88 1.29 -14.39
CA LYS A 49 -15.62 0.97 -15.80
C LYS A 49 -14.12 0.75 -16.05
N PRO A 50 -13.74 -0.17 -16.96
CA PRO A 50 -12.34 -0.36 -17.33
C PRO A 50 -11.69 0.97 -17.74
N ALA A 51 -10.42 1.20 -17.38
CA ALA A 51 -9.76 2.49 -17.61
C ALA A 51 -9.76 2.97 -19.08
N ALA A 52 -9.88 2.06 -20.05
CA ALA A 52 -10.02 2.39 -21.48
C ALA A 52 -11.42 2.93 -21.86
N GLN A 53 -12.42 2.72 -21.00
CA GLN A 53 -13.83 3.08 -21.19
C GLN A 53 -14.35 4.05 -20.11
N GLY A 54 -13.63 4.18 -18.99
CA GLY A 54 -14.01 4.99 -17.85
C GLY A 54 -13.72 6.47 -18.08
N ASP A 55 -14.78 7.27 -18.15
CA ASP A 55 -14.69 8.72 -17.98
C ASP A 55 -14.92 9.05 -16.51
N TYR A 56 -13.82 9.21 -15.76
CA TYR A 56 -13.88 9.51 -14.34
C TYR A 56 -14.58 10.84 -14.04
N ARG A 57 -14.77 11.73 -15.02
CA ARG A 57 -15.54 12.97 -14.83
C ARG A 57 -17.01 12.68 -14.54
N LYS A 58 -17.61 11.72 -15.24
CA LYS A 58 -19.01 11.31 -14.98
C LYS A 58 -19.19 10.74 -13.58
N ALA A 59 -18.19 9.98 -13.11
CA ALA A 59 -18.19 9.49 -11.75
C ALA A 59 -18.10 10.64 -10.74
N VAL A 60 -17.21 11.61 -10.97
CA VAL A 60 -17.09 12.83 -10.13
C VAL A 60 -18.41 13.60 -10.11
N ASP A 61 -18.99 13.94 -11.26
CA ASP A 61 -20.22 14.75 -11.35
C ASP A 61 -21.40 14.10 -10.57
N ALA A 62 -21.58 12.79 -10.73
CA ALA A 62 -22.60 12.03 -10.02
C ALA A 62 -22.35 11.99 -8.50
N LEU A 63 -21.10 11.77 -8.09
CA LEU A 63 -20.72 11.65 -6.68
C LEU A 63 -20.68 13.00 -5.95
N GLU A 64 -20.31 14.09 -6.63
CA GLU A 64 -20.43 15.46 -6.09
C GLU A 64 -21.89 15.79 -5.79
N THR A 65 -22.80 15.46 -6.71
CA THR A 65 -24.24 15.64 -6.48
C THR A 65 -24.73 14.75 -5.33
N THR A 66 -24.20 13.53 -5.22
CA THR A 66 -24.53 12.60 -4.13
C THR A 66 -24.19 13.17 -2.76
N ILE A 67 -23.00 13.78 -2.60
CA ILE A 67 -22.59 14.37 -1.31
C ILE A 67 -23.33 15.68 -0.99
N ILE A 68 -23.85 16.40 -1.99
CA ILE A 68 -24.75 17.55 -1.76
C ILE A 68 -26.07 17.06 -1.12
N LEU A 69 -26.63 15.96 -1.64
CA LEU A 69 -27.86 15.39 -1.11
C LEU A 69 -27.68 14.79 0.29
N LYS A 70 -26.54 14.13 0.52
CA LYS A 70 -26.19 13.52 1.81
C LYS A 70 -24.71 13.70 2.15
N PRO A 71 -24.35 14.82 2.80
CA PRO A 71 -22.94 15.14 3.11
C PRO A 71 -22.31 14.25 4.19
N ASN A 72 -23.11 13.43 4.88
CA ASN A 72 -22.61 12.51 5.91
C ASN A 72 -22.57 11.05 5.43
N ASN A 73 -22.37 10.81 4.12
CA ASN A 73 -22.27 9.46 3.57
C ASN A 73 -20.81 9.08 3.28
N ALA A 74 -20.19 8.32 4.18
CA ALA A 74 -18.80 7.88 4.07
C ALA A 74 -18.50 7.16 2.73
N ARG A 75 -19.40 6.30 2.27
CA ARG A 75 -19.21 5.55 1.02
C ARG A 75 -19.16 6.46 -0.21
N ALA A 76 -20.03 7.47 -0.28
CA ALA A 76 -20.03 8.45 -1.38
C ALA A 76 -18.73 9.26 -1.40
N HIS A 77 -18.27 9.74 -0.25
CA HIS A 77 -16.97 10.42 -0.12
C HIS A 77 -15.81 9.50 -0.52
N TYR A 78 -15.82 8.24 -0.09
CA TYR A 78 -14.79 7.26 -0.44
C TYR A 78 -14.65 7.10 -1.96
N TYR A 79 -15.75 6.84 -2.67
CA TYR A 79 -15.70 6.74 -4.13
C TYR A 79 -15.37 8.06 -4.81
N LEU A 80 -15.82 9.21 -4.27
CA LEU A 80 -15.50 10.52 -4.84
C LEU A 80 -14.00 10.83 -4.75
N GLY A 81 -13.36 10.54 -3.62
CA GLY A 81 -11.90 10.74 -3.49
C GLY A 81 -11.11 9.82 -4.42
N TYR A 82 -11.57 8.58 -4.61
CA TYR A 82 -11.00 7.70 -5.63
C TYR A 82 -11.24 8.19 -7.06
N ALA A 83 -12.42 8.75 -7.36
CA ALA A 83 -12.71 9.33 -8.66
C ALA A 83 -11.80 10.53 -8.97
N TYR A 84 -11.58 11.42 -7.99
CA TYR A 84 -10.60 12.50 -8.10
C TYR A 84 -9.17 11.99 -8.32
N SER A 85 -8.76 10.97 -7.56
CA SER A 85 -7.47 10.32 -7.72
C SER A 85 -7.27 9.78 -9.14
N ARG A 86 -8.27 9.06 -9.68
CA ARG A 86 -8.22 8.51 -11.04
C ARG A 86 -8.29 9.56 -12.12
N LEU A 87 -9.01 10.65 -11.89
CA LEU A 87 -9.02 11.82 -12.77
C LEU A 87 -7.66 12.51 -12.81
N ASN A 88 -6.92 12.51 -11.69
CA ASN A 88 -5.55 13.03 -11.59
C ASN A 88 -4.56 12.11 -12.32
N SER A 89 -4.54 10.84 -11.90
CA SER A 89 -3.70 9.78 -12.45
C SER A 89 -4.40 8.42 -12.32
N ASN A 90 -4.73 7.82 -13.45
CA ASN A 90 -5.36 6.51 -13.47
C ASN A 90 -4.36 5.35 -13.37
N ASP A 91 -3.06 5.59 -13.57
CA ASP A 91 -1.98 4.64 -13.32
C ASP A 91 -0.62 5.33 -13.08
N GLY A 92 0.37 4.54 -12.69
CA GLY A 92 1.74 4.99 -12.38
C GLY A 92 2.44 5.76 -13.51
N SER A 93 2.07 5.55 -14.78
CA SER A 93 2.69 6.24 -15.92
C SER A 93 2.32 7.72 -16.03
N LYS A 94 1.25 8.13 -15.32
CA LYS A 94 0.74 9.51 -15.33
C LYS A 94 1.07 10.32 -14.08
N LEU A 95 1.69 9.74 -13.05
CA LEU A 95 1.97 10.45 -11.79
C LEU A 95 2.81 11.72 -11.97
N LYS A 96 3.72 11.75 -12.96
CA LYS A 96 4.48 12.97 -13.32
C LYS A 96 3.61 14.18 -13.71
N GLY A 97 2.34 13.96 -14.03
CA GLY A 97 1.35 14.98 -14.36
C GLY A 97 0.40 15.34 -13.20
N ASN A 98 0.61 14.81 -11.99
CA ASN A 98 -0.30 15.02 -10.87
C ASN A 98 -0.47 16.50 -10.53
N GLN A 99 -1.72 16.89 -10.35
CA GLN A 99 -2.14 18.24 -10.01
C GLN A 99 -2.44 18.35 -8.52
N LYS A 100 -1.83 19.35 -7.86
CA LYS A 100 -2.07 19.68 -6.45
C LYS A 100 -3.56 19.81 -6.10
N ARG A 101 -4.36 20.42 -6.99
CA ARG A 101 -5.82 20.60 -6.77
C ARG A 101 -6.55 19.27 -6.62
N LEU A 102 -6.30 18.31 -7.51
CA LEU A 102 -6.98 17.01 -7.47
C LEU A 102 -6.48 16.14 -6.33
N THR A 103 -5.18 16.22 -5.99
CA THR A 103 -4.62 15.61 -4.77
C THR A 103 -5.34 16.12 -3.52
N LEU A 104 -5.52 17.45 -3.41
CA LEU A 104 -6.22 18.06 -2.29
C LEU A 104 -7.67 17.56 -2.20
N LEU A 105 -8.42 17.63 -3.31
CA LEU A 105 -9.81 17.17 -3.35
C LEU A 105 -9.94 15.70 -2.96
N ALA A 106 -9.05 14.83 -3.48
CA ALA A 106 -9.03 13.41 -3.15
C ALA A 106 -8.75 13.17 -1.66
N SER A 107 -7.74 13.84 -1.10
CA SER A 107 -7.37 13.77 0.32
C SER A 107 -8.52 14.23 1.22
N GLU A 108 -9.14 15.37 0.91
CA GLU A 108 -10.25 15.93 1.71
C GLU A 108 -11.43 14.97 1.80
N GLN A 109 -11.73 14.24 0.71
CA GLN A 109 -12.78 13.23 0.77
C GLN A 109 -12.41 12.09 1.73
N MET A 110 -11.17 11.61 1.72
CA MET A 110 -10.70 10.56 2.64
C MET A 110 -10.72 11.03 4.10
N GLU A 111 -10.32 12.28 4.35
CA GLU A 111 -10.43 12.92 5.67
C GLU A 111 -11.89 12.98 6.15
N VAL A 112 -12.84 13.22 5.24
CA VAL A 112 -14.28 13.15 5.53
C VAL A 112 -14.69 11.72 5.86
N VAL A 113 -14.27 10.72 5.09
CA VAL A 113 -14.58 9.30 5.39
C VAL A 113 -14.14 8.94 6.81
N ILE A 114 -12.90 9.26 7.17
CA ILE A 114 -12.33 8.97 8.50
C ILE A 114 -13.13 9.67 9.61
N ARG A 115 -13.57 10.91 9.37
CA ARG A 115 -14.37 11.66 10.35
C ARG A 115 -15.76 11.07 10.55
N ILE A 116 -16.38 10.55 9.48
CA ILE A 116 -17.73 9.95 9.53
C ILE A 116 -17.68 8.55 10.14
N ASP A 117 -16.73 7.73 9.68
CA ASP A 117 -16.54 6.35 10.05
C ASP A 117 -15.04 6.06 10.07
N SER A 118 -14.41 6.22 11.24
CA SER A 118 -12.98 6.01 11.37
C SER A 118 -12.60 4.56 11.06
N ALA A 119 -13.50 3.60 11.30
CA ALA A 119 -13.35 2.16 11.07
C ALA A 119 -13.92 1.70 9.70
N PHE A 120 -14.04 2.64 8.75
CA PHE A 120 -14.61 2.39 7.43
C PHE A 120 -13.96 1.18 6.76
N LYS A 121 -14.78 0.23 6.32
CA LYS A 121 -14.31 -0.97 5.62
C LYS A 121 -14.18 -0.68 4.12
N PRO A 122 -12.96 -0.59 3.57
CA PRO A 122 -12.77 -0.21 2.18
C PRO A 122 -13.32 -1.27 1.22
N GLU A 123 -13.97 -0.81 0.15
CA GLU A 123 -14.41 -1.65 -0.98
C GLU A 123 -13.38 -1.69 -2.11
N LEU A 124 -12.40 -0.78 -2.08
CA LEU A 124 -11.30 -0.69 -3.04
C LEU A 124 -9.98 -1.01 -2.34
N ILE A 125 -8.87 -0.97 -3.09
CA ILE A 125 -7.57 -1.50 -2.65
C ILE A 125 -7.03 -0.84 -1.38
N LEU A 126 -7.11 0.49 -1.27
CA LEU A 126 -6.57 1.26 -0.14
C LEU A 126 -7.70 1.78 0.76
N SER A 127 -7.48 1.68 2.07
CA SER A 127 -8.25 2.38 3.09
C SER A 127 -8.12 3.91 2.94
N PRO A 128 -8.98 4.70 3.60
CA PRO A 128 -8.85 6.16 3.61
C PRO A 128 -7.47 6.64 4.09
N TYR A 129 -6.87 6.00 5.10
CA TYR A 129 -5.56 6.37 5.65
C TYR A 129 -4.44 6.16 4.62
N SER A 130 -4.36 4.96 4.05
CA SER A 130 -3.38 4.63 3.00
C SER A 130 -3.63 5.41 1.72
N LYS A 131 -4.89 5.76 1.44
CA LYS A 131 -5.22 6.58 0.29
C LYS A 131 -4.69 8.01 0.43
N ILE A 132 -4.75 8.62 1.62
CA ILE A 132 -4.11 9.92 1.89
C ILE A 132 -2.59 9.82 1.65
N THR A 133 -1.92 8.81 2.21
CA THR A 133 -0.50 8.54 1.96
C THR A 133 -0.18 8.44 0.46
N SER A 134 -0.99 7.69 -0.29
CA SER A 134 -0.87 7.52 -1.74
C SER A 134 -0.98 8.83 -2.52
N GLU A 135 -1.98 9.65 -2.23
CA GLU A 135 -2.22 10.90 -2.96
C GLU A 135 -1.09 11.92 -2.76
N TRP A 136 -0.64 12.07 -1.50
CA TRP A 136 0.41 13.02 -1.16
C TRP A 136 1.81 12.53 -1.56
N GLY A 137 2.10 11.23 -1.42
CA GLY A 137 3.33 10.63 -1.93
C GLY A 137 3.45 10.74 -3.46
N SER A 138 2.33 10.55 -4.17
CA SER A 138 2.26 10.73 -5.62
C SER A 138 2.51 12.17 -6.05
N LEU A 139 2.00 13.16 -5.31
CA LEU A 139 2.29 14.58 -5.58
C LEU A 139 3.75 14.91 -5.26
N ALA A 140 4.30 14.36 -4.18
CA ALA A 140 5.69 14.59 -3.79
C ALA A 140 6.67 14.05 -4.84
N ILE A 141 6.50 12.82 -5.33
CA ILE A 141 7.38 12.28 -6.37
C ILE A 141 7.28 13.04 -7.69
N ARG A 142 6.09 13.60 -8.00
CA ARG A 142 5.93 14.52 -9.13
C ARG A 142 6.82 15.75 -8.96
N TYR A 143 6.86 16.35 -7.77
CA TYR A 143 7.76 17.49 -7.50
C TYR A 143 9.23 17.09 -7.54
N LEU A 144 9.60 15.92 -7.02
CA LEU A 144 10.97 15.40 -7.13
C LEU A 144 11.38 15.19 -8.60
N ASN A 145 10.49 14.66 -9.43
CA ASN A 145 10.72 14.50 -10.87
C ASN A 145 10.96 15.85 -11.58
N ASP A 146 10.31 16.91 -11.10
CA ASP A 146 10.47 18.27 -11.64
C ASP A 146 11.65 19.03 -10.98
N ASN A 147 12.42 18.38 -10.10
CA ASN A 147 13.51 18.97 -9.30
C ASN A 147 13.06 20.12 -8.38
N ILE A 148 11.83 20.04 -7.83
CA ILE A 148 11.26 21.04 -6.92
C ILE A 148 11.21 20.47 -5.49
N ASN A 149 12.39 20.28 -4.88
CA ASN A 149 12.54 19.55 -3.62
C ASN A 149 11.74 20.15 -2.45
N ASP A 150 11.70 21.48 -2.30
CA ASP A 150 10.92 22.13 -1.24
C ASP A 150 9.43 21.83 -1.34
N SER A 151 8.91 21.72 -2.57
CA SER A 151 7.50 21.35 -2.80
C SER A 151 7.24 19.86 -2.54
N ALA A 152 8.24 19.00 -2.75
CA ALA A 152 8.15 17.59 -2.39
C ALA A 152 8.10 17.40 -0.87
N ILE A 153 8.98 18.09 -0.14
CA ILE A 153 8.98 18.09 1.34
C ILE A 153 7.63 18.60 1.86
N TRP A 154 7.16 19.75 1.36
CA TRP A 154 5.86 20.30 1.71
C TRP A 154 4.72 19.30 1.46
N ALA A 155 4.72 18.62 0.31
CA ALA A 155 3.67 17.66 -0.02
C ALA A 155 3.65 16.46 0.95
N PHE A 156 4.82 15.94 1.32
CA PHE A 156 4.93 14.86 2.30
C PHE A 156 4.47 15.31 3.70
N GLU A 157 4.93 16.46 4.18
CA GLU A 157 4.54 17.01 5.48
C GLU A 157 3.03 17.31 5.55
N GLU A 158 2.47 17.86 4.48
CA GLU A 158 1.03 18.13 4.38
C GLU A 158 0.21 16.84 4.37
N GLY A 159 0.70 15.79 3.68
CA GLY A 159 0.09 14.47 3.74
C GLY A 159 0.12 13.87 5.14
N LYS A 160 1.24 14.03 5.87
CA LYS A 160 1.32 13.60 7.27
C LYS A 160 0.34 14.37 8.15
N ARG A 161 0.28 15.70 8.00
CA ARG A 161 -0.66 16.57 8.74
C ARG A 161 -2.13 16.19 8.52
N ARG A 162 -2.46 15.64 7.35
CA ARG A 162 -3.81 15.20 6.96
C ARG A 162 -4.15 13.77 7.35
N GLY A 163 -3.24 13.05 8.01
CA GLY A 163 -3.48 11.70 8.50
C GLY A 163 -2.93 10.56 7.64
N GLY A 164 -2.12 10.88 6.62
CA GLY A 164 -1.23 9.92 5.98
C GLY A 164 0.08 9.73 6.78
N PHE A 165 0.96 8.85 6.32
CA PHE A 165 2.32 8.66 6.89
C PHE A 165 2.33 8.50 8.42
N SER A 166 1.54 7.56 8.95
CA SER A 166 1.42 7.36 10.39
C SER A 166 2.75 7.05 11.05
N ASP A 167 2.89 7.40 12.34
CA ASP A 167 4.13 7.16 13.08
C ASP A 167 4.47 5.67 13.18
N PHE A 168 3.46 4.79 13.21
CA PHE A 168 3.65 3.34 13.12
C PHE A 168 4.30 2.96 11.79
N MET A 169 3.73 3.39 10.65
CA MET A 169 4.27 3.06 9.33
C MET A 169 5.68 3.61 9.13
N LEU A 170 5.93 4.87 9.53
CA LEU A 170 7.26 5.48 9.46
C LEU A 170 8.27 4.74 10.36
N SER A 171 7.88 4.34 11.57
CA SER A 171 8.75 3.56 12.46
C SER A 171 9.06 2.17 11.89
N TYR A 172 8.06 1.51 11.30
CA TYR A 172 8.22 0.23 10.62
C TYR A 172 9.21 0.34 9.45
N ARG A 173 9.01 1.30 8.55
CA ARG A 173 9.93 1.54 7.40
C ARG A 173 11.32 1.93 7.86
N ARG A 174 11.45 2.68 8.95
CA ARG A 174 12.75 3.04 9.54
C ARG A 174 13.52 1.80 9.99
N ILE A 175 12.84 0.83 10.62
CA ILE A 175 13.47 -0.44 11.00
C ILE A 175 13.93 -1.19 9.74
N GLN A 176 13.11 -1.25 8.68
CA GLN A 176 13.51 -1.87 7.41
C GLN A 176 14.79 -1.23 6.82
N LEU A 177 14.86 0.10 6.78
CA LEU A 177 16.06 0.80 6.31
C LEU A 177 17.28 0.46 7.18
N ASN A 178 17.13 0.38 8.51
CA ASN A 178 18.22 0.00 9.43
C ASN A 178 18.75 -1.42 9.24
N GLN A 179 17.97 -2.31 8.64
CA GLN A 179 18.41 -3.69 8.36
C GLN A 179 19.21 -3.78 7.05
N CYS A 180 19.07 -2.79 6.17
CA CYS A 180 19.86 -2.71 4.95
C CYS A 180 21.30 -2.29 5.27
N SER A 181 22.26 -2.98 4.67
CA SER A 181 23.67 -2.57 4.71
C SER A 181 23.90 -1.22 4.04
N GLN A 182 25.07 -0.63 4.26
CA GLN A 182 25.42 0.68 3.71
C GLN A 182 25.41 0.63 2.18
N ASN A 183 24.85 1.66 1.55
CA ASN A 183 24.70 1.77 0.09
C ASN A 183 23.90 0.62 -0.55
N ALA A 184 22.99 -0.03 0.16
CA ALA A 184 22.19 -1.12 -0.38
C ALA A 184 21.20 -0.68 -1.48
N ILE A 185 20.61 -1.65 -2.17
CA ILE A 185 19.42 -1.48 -3.03
C ILE A 185 18.25 -2.14 -2.30
N LEU A 186 17.20 -1.38 -2.04
CA LEU A 186 15.95 -1.87 -1.45
C LEU A 186 14.84 -1.76 -2.48
N PHE A 187 14.36 -2.89 -2.94
CA PHE A 187 13.16 -2.98 -3.75
C PHE A 187 11.92 -3.01 -2.86
N SER A 188 11.00 -2.08 -3.12
CA SER A 188 9.71 -1.98 -2.44
C SER A 188 8.57 -2.31 -3.41
N TYR A 189 7.38 -2.57 -2.85
CA TYR A 189 6.18 -2.75 -3.64
C TYR A 189 4.96 -2.18 -2.93
N GLY A 190 4.21 -1.36 -3.66
CA GLY A 190 2.94 -0.81 -3.19
C GLY A 190 3.11 0.48 -2.40
N ASP A 191 2.04 1.25 -2.41
CA ASP A 191 2.01 2.65 -1.97
C ASP A 191 2.51 2.84 -0.53
N ASP A 192 1.97 2.07 0.43
CA ASP A 192 2.38 2.21 1.84
C ASP A 192 3.82 1.77 2.12
N SER A 193 4.41 0.96 1.23
CA SER A 193 5.82 0.63 1.32
C SER A 193 6.66 1.79 0.77
N PHE A 194 6.44 2.12 -0.51
CA PHE A 194 7.29 3.07 -1.22
C PHE A 194 7.16 4.50 -0.70
N TRP A 195 5.95 5.02 -0.50
CA TRP A 195 5.76 6.42 -0.12
C TRP A 195 6.28 6.71 1.28
N ASN A 196 6.12 5.78 2.23
CA ASN A 196 6.69 5.93 3.58
C ASN A 196 8.22 5.84 3.57
N LEU A 197 8.82 4.98 2.75
CA LEU A 197 10.29 4.94 2.58
C LEU A 197 10.80 6.25 1.97
N LEU A 198 10.13 6.76 0.94
CA LEU A 198 10.50 8.00 0.26
C LEU A 198 10.30 9.23 1.18
N TYR A 199 9.27 9.22 2.04
CA TYR A 199 9.10 10.22 3.10
C TYR A 199 10.34 10.29 4.00
N LEU A 200 10.78 9.14 4.54
CA LEU A 200 11.94 9.08 5.43
C LEU A 200 13.21 9.64 4.76
N GLN A 201 13.42 9.32 3.48
CA GLN A 201 14.56 9.80 2.72
C GLN A 201 14.48 11.31 2.41
N THR A 202 13.30 11.79 2.03
CA THR A 202 13.10 13.17 1.54
C THR A 202 12.94 14.17 2.67
N VAL A 203 12.07 13.88 3.65
CA VAL A 203 11.72 14.82 4.73
C VAL A 203 12.73 14.71 5.87
N GLU A 204 13.10 13.49 6.25
CA GLU A 204 13.93 13.26 7.43
C GLU A 204 15.42 13.05 7.12
N ASN A 205 15.80 13.10 5.83
CA ASN A 205 17.16 12.86 5.36
C ASN A 205 17.74 11.53 5.89
N TYR A 206 16.90 10.49 5.94
CA TYR A 206 17.21 9.25 6.63
C TYR A 206 17.63 8.14 5.67
N ARG A 207 18.86 7.61 5.84
CA ARG A 207 19.42 6.51 5.03
C ARG A 207 19.33 6.78 3.51
N ASN A 208 19.70 7.99 3.11
CA ASN A 208 19.79 8.39 1.69
C ASN A 208 20.89 7.66 0.90
N ASP A 209 21.71 6.86 1.58
CA ASP A 209 22.65 5.91 0.94
C ASP A 209 21.94 4.73 0.27
N ILE A 210 20.74 4.35 0.74
CA ILE A 210 19.98 3.22 0.19
C ILE A 210 19.23 3.66 -1.07
N ALA A 211 19.38 2.92 -2.17
CA ALA A 211 18.51 3.10 -3.33
C ALA A 211 17.17 2.42 -3.10
N VAL A 212 16.13 3.18 -2.79
CA VAL A 212 14.76 2.68 -2.67
C VAL A 212 14.10 2.71 -4.06
N ILE A 213 13.60 1.55 -4.52
CA ILE A 213 13.04 1.40 -5.86
C ILE A 213 11.69 0.68 -5.80
N ASP A 214 10.61 1.37 -6.19
CA ASP A 214 9.31 0.71 -6.35
C ASP A 214 9.23 -0.15 -7.60
N MET A 215 8.87 -1.42 -7.40
CA MET A 215 8.78 -2.43 -8.45
C MET A 215 7.51 -2.32 -9.30
N GLY A 216 6.47 -1.63 -8.84
CA GLY A 216 5.32 -1.29 -9.67
C GLY A 216 5.62 -0.11 -10.59
N LEU A 217 6.21 0.94 -10.04
CA LEU A 217 6.45 2.21 -10.71
C LEU A 217 7.58 2.14 -11.72
N ILE A 218 8.54 1.22 -11.57
CA ILE A 218 9.61 0.99 -12.55
C ILE A 218 9.10 0.54 -13.93
N ASN A 219 7.84 0.13 -14.04
CA ASN A 219 7.18 -0.07 -15.33
C ASN A 219 6.92 1.24 -16.10
N ALA A 220 6.91 2.40 -15.43
CA ALA A 220 6.76 3.70 -16.05
C ALA A 220 8.10 4.25 -16.53
N MET A 221 8.20 4.55 -17.84
CA MET A 221 9.43 5.06 -18.45
C MET A 221 9.93 6.35 -17.78
N TRP A 222 9.03 7.26 -17.38
CA TRP A 222 9.42 8.49 -16.70
C TRP A 222 10.14 8.21 -15.38
N TYR A 223 9.73 7.17 -14.65
CA TYR A 223 10.33 6.83 -13.37
C TYR A 223 11.70 6.16 -13.56
N GLN A 224 11.89 5.36 -14.62
CA GLN A 224 13.23 4.89 -15.00
C GLN A 224 14.17 6.06 -15.33
N LEU A 225 13.68 7.06 -16.08
CA LEU A 225 14.44 8.27 -16.38
C LEU A 225 14.73 9.10 -15.13
N PHE A 226 13.78 9.18 -14.19
CA PHE A 226 13.98 9.81 -12.88
C PHE A 226 15.10 9.12 -12.10
N LEU A 227 15.04 7.79 -11.96
CA LEU A 227 16.07 7.00 -11.26
C LEU A 227 17.47 7.20 -11.87
N LYS A 228 17.55 7.22 -13.21
CA LYS A 228 18.80 7.42 -13.93
C LYS A 228 19.34 8.84 -13.78
N SER A 229 18.49 9.84 -13.94
CA SER A 229 18.90 11.26 -13.91
C SER A 229 19.34 11.70 -12.51
N ASN A 230 18.77 11.08 -11.47
CA ASN A 230 19.14 11.32 -10.07
C ASN A 230 20.21 10.33 -9.56
N GLU A 231 20.82 9.53 -10.44
CA GLU A 231 21.88 8.57 -10.12
C GLU A 231 21.53 7.60 -8.96
N VAL A 232 20.24 7.31 -8.75
CA VAL A 232 19.75 6.47 -7.64
C VAL A 232 20.36 5.07 -7.71
N VAL A 233 20.40 4.51 -8.92
CA VAL A 233 20.99 3.19 -9.19
C VAL A 233 21.56 3.16 -10.60
N LYS A 234 22.62 2.37 -10.81
CA LYS A 234 23.21 2.15 -12.12
C LYS A 234 22.44 1.09 -12.89
N PHE A 235 21.87 1.46 -14.02
CA PHE A 235 21.19 0.55 -14.95
C PHE A 235 21.01 1.20 -16.33
N THR A 236 20.60 0.39 -17.29
CA THR A 236 20.14 0.85 -18.60
C THR A 236 18.62 0.84 -18.62
N PRO A 237 17.94 1.99 -18.77
CA PRO A 237 16.50 2.05 -18.95
C PRO A 237 16.07 1.22 -20.16
N ALA A 238 14.84 0.70 -20.13
CA ALA A 238 14.22 0.09 -21.29
C ALA A 238 14.18 1.11 -22.46
N VAL A 239 14.36 0.65 -23.71
CA VAL A 239 14.48 1.54 -24.88
C VAL A 239 13.14 2.19 -25.20
N GLN A 240 13.17 3.44 -25.65
CA GLN A 240 12.02 4.33 -25.87
C GLN A 240 11.02 3.84 -26.95
N ASN A 241 11.36 2.81 -27.73
CA ASN A 241 10.54 2.30 -28.84
C ASN A 241 9.61 1.13 -28.48
N GLU A 242 9.59 0.68 -27.22
CA GLU A 242 9.00 -0.62 -26.91
C GLU A 242 7.81 -0.51 -25.97
N VAL A 243 6.71 -1.09 -26.46
CA VAL A 243 5.36 -1.17 -25.90
C VAL A 243 5.40 -1.58 -24.41
N ARG A 244 4.34 -1.27 -23.63
CA ARG A 244 4.14 -1.77 -22.24
C ARG A 244 4.44 -3.27 -22.06
N TYR A 245 4.35 -4.03 -23.15
CA TYR A 245 4.66 -5.44 -23.23
C TYR A 245 5.75 -5.65 -24.28
N TYR A 246 6.86 -6.26 -23.87
CA TYR A 246 7.66 -7.01 -24.81
C TYR A 246 6.96 -8.35 -25.00
N LEU A 247 6.16 -8.46 -26.06
CA LEU A 247 5.79 -9.77 -26.64
C LEU A 247 7.04 -10.33 -27.34
N VAL A 248 8.11 -10.53 -26.58
CA VAL A 248 9.31 -11.22 -27.05
C VAL A 248 9.09 -12.68 -26.71
N SER A 249 9.26 -13.58 -27.69
CA SER A 249 9.45 -14.99 -27.38
C SER A 249 10.74 -15.11 -26.56
N TRP A 250 10.61 -15.00 -25.24
CA TRP A 250 11.69 -15.31 -24.32
C TRP A 250 11.66 -16.81 -24.12
N SER A 251 12.72 -17.50 -24.53
CA SER A 251 13.01 -18.82 -23.96
C SER A 251 13.61 -18.58 -22.59
N ASP A 252 13.12 -19.22 -21.54
CA ASP A 252 13.74 -19.20 -20.21
C ASP A 252 15.27 -19.31 -20.35
N THR A 253 15.98 -18.27 -19.93
CA THR A 253 17.45 -18.22 -20.01
C THR A 253 18.03 -18.15 -18.62
N ILE A 254 19.12 -18.89 -18.43
CA ILE A 254 19.95 -18.78 -17.24
C ILE A 254 20.88 -17.59 -17.44
N ILE A 255 20.61 -16.50 -16.74
CA ILE A 255 21.47 -15.31 -16.74
C ILE A 255 22.62 -15.56 -15.77
N LYS A 256 23.84 -15.39 -16.26
CA LYS A 256 25.08 -15.56 -15.48
C LYS A 256 25.55 -14.20 -14.99
N VAL A 257 25.48 -13.96 -13.68
CA VAL A 257 25.88 -12.69 -13.05
C VAL A 257 27.14 -12.93 -12.21
N PRO A 258 28.30 -12.33 -12.58
CA PRO A 258 29.50 -12.42 -11.77
C PRO A 258 29.27 -11.82 -10.37
N ILE A 259 29.74 -12.51 -9.33
CA ILE A 259 29.67 -12.03 -7.95
C ILE A 259 30.95 -11.24 -7.67
N LYS A 260 30.82 -9.97 -7.23
CA LYS A 260 31.99 -9.14 -6.90
C LYS A 260 32.90 -9.85 -5.88
N ASN A 261 34.22 -9.75 -6.09
CA ASN A 261 35.24 -10.29 -5.20
C ASN A 261 35.13 -11.82 -4.98
N SER A 262 34.50 -12.52 -5.91
CA SER A 262 34.34 -13.97 -5.87
C SER A 262 34.62 -14.55 -7.26
N ASN A 263 35.19 -15.75 -7.30
CA ASN A 263 35.31 -16.51 -8.55
C ASN A 263 33.99 -17.20 -8.93
N GLN A 264 32.95 -17.04 -8.12
CA GLN A 264 31.63 -17.62 -8.36
C GLN A 264 30.74 -16.73 -9.21
N VAL A 265 29.80 -17.37 -9.90
CA VAL A 265 28.83 -16.75 -10.79
C VAL A 265 27.44 -17.18 -10.36
N TYR A 266 26.57 -16.21 -10.06
CA TYR A 266 25.18 -16.50 -9.76
C TYR A 266 24.46 -16.91 -11.05
N SER A 267 23.71 -18.01 -10.99
CA SER A 267 22.93 -18.53 -12.10
C SER A 267 21.45 -18.21 -11.86
N TRP A 268 20.98 -17.17 -12.52
CA TRP A 268 19.63 -16.65 -12.33
C TRP A 268 18.68 -17.22 -13.37
N ASN A 269 17.68 -17.99 -12.94
CA ASN A 269 16.59 -18.45 -13.80
C ASN A 269 15.54 -17.34 -13.99
N PHE A 270 15.79 -16.42 -14.93
CA PHE A 270 14.90 -15.30 -15.20
C PHE A 270 13.78 -15.72 -16.16
N GLN A 271 12.57 -15.80 -15.62
CA GLN A 271 11.38 -16.27 -16.35
C GLN A 271 10.46 -15.12 -16.75
N SER A 272 9.86 -15.28 -17.92
CA SER A 272 8.78 -14.42 -18.42
C SER A 272 7.47 -14.63 -17.68
N HIS A 273 6.54 -13.69 -17.82
CA HIS A 273 5.18 -13.81 -17.32
C HIS A 273 4.25 -14.57 -18.29
N GLY A 274 3.21 -15.19 -17.72
CA GLY A 274 2.05 -15.74 -18.43
C GLY A 274 2.24 -17.12 -19.06
N SER A 275 1.19 -17.58 -19.74
CA SER A 275 1.16 -18.77 -20.60
C SER A 275 0.92 -18.32 -22.03
N TYR A 276 1.90 -18.53 -22.91
CA TYR A 276 1.96 -18.23 -24.36
C TYR A 276 0.97 -17.17 -24.95
N PRO A 277 1.48 -16.06 -25.52
CA PRO A 277 2.89 -15.71 -25.66
C PRO A 277 3.48 -15.31 -24.31
N TYR A 278 4.70 -15.76 -24.05
CA TYR A 278 5.53 -15.29 -22.95
C TYR A 278 5.80 -13.79 -23.13
N TYR A 279 5.77 -13.01 -22.04
CA TYR A 279 6.08 -11.58 -22.09
C TYR A 279 6.81 -11.09 -20.84
N ILE A 280 7.50 -9.96 -20.97
CA ILE A 280 8.08 -9.20 -19.86
C ILE A 280 7.66 -7.72 -19.97
N TYR A 281 7.55 -7.06 -18.82
CA TYR A 281 7.29 -5.63 -18.72
C TYR A 281 8.58 -4.81 -18.88
N ALA A 282 8.42 -3.52 -19.21
CA ALA A 282 9.54 -2.59 -19.25
C ALA A 282 10.25 -2.45 -17.89
N GLY A 283 9.54 -2.65 -16.78
CA GLY A 283 10.12 -2.70 -15.45
C GLY A 283 11.02 -3.91 -15.24
N ASP A 284 10.65 -5.07 -15.77
CA ASP A 284 11.42 -6.31 -15.67
C ASP A 284 12.79 -6.16 -16.34
N VAL A 285 12.83 -5.53 -17.52
CA VAL A 285 14.07 -5.21 -18.24
C VAL A 285 14.98 -4.31 -17.40
N ALA A 286 14.41 -3.28 -16.77
CA ALA A 286 15.17 -2.37 -15.91
C ALA A 286 15.72 -3.08 -14.67
N ILE A 287 14.90 -3.91 -14.00
CA ILE A 287 15.33 -4.70 -12.83
C ILE A 287 16.42 -5.70 -13.20
N GLN A 288 16.27 -6.40 -14.33
CA GLN A 288 17.31 -7.27 -14.87
C GLN A 288 18.61 -6.50 -15.09
N SER A 289 18.55 -5.31 -15.70
CA SER A 289 19.72 -4.46 -15.88
C SER A 289 20.32 -4.01 -14.55
N ILE A 290 19.52 -3.68 -13.53
CA ILE A 290 20.00 -3.30 -12.20
C ILE A 290 20.81 -4.46 -11.60
N VAL A 291 20.26 -5.67 -11.57
CA VAL A 291 20.93 -6.85 -10.97
C VAL A 291 22.23 -7.18 -11.69
N ILE A 292 22.21 -7.23 -13.03
CA ILE A 292 23.39 -7.55 -13.86
C ILE A 292 24.49 -6.51 -13.67
N GLN A 293 24.17 -5.22 -13.73
CA GLN A 293 25.17 -4.16 -13.63
C GLN A 293 25.66 -3.97 -12.19
N ASN A 294 24.81 -4.23 -11.19
CA ASN A 294 25.20 -4.21 -9.80
C ASN A 294 26.26 -5.27 -9.50
N ARG A 295 26.24 -6.45 -10.15
CA ARG A 295 27.17 -7.58 -9.86
C ARG A 295 27.28 -7.90 -8.35
N PHE A 296 26.19 -7.69 -7.63
CA PHE A 296 26.11 -7.79 -6.17
C PHE A 296 27.17 -6.94 -5.44
N GLN A 297 27.53 -5.77 -6.00
CA GLN A 297 28.41 -4.81 -5.34
C GLN A 297 27.70 -4.08 -4.19
N ARG A 298 26.42 -3.75 -4.40
CA ARG A 298 25.48 -3.30 -3.38
C ARG A 298 24.62 -4.49 -2.99
N ASP A 299 24.42 -4.71 -1.69
CA ASP A 299 23.48 -5.75 -1.23
C ASP A 299 22.06 -5.42 -1.73
N ILE A 300 21.31 -6.45 -2.11
CA ILE A 300 19.94 -6.32 -2.63
C ILE A 300 18.97 -6.81 -1.55
N TYR A 301 17.93 -6.03 -1.29
CA TYR A 301 16.87 -6.33 -0.35
C TYR A 301 15.49 -6.18 -1.00
N LEU A 302 14.52 -6.92 -0.49
CA LEU A 302 13.09 -6.75 -0.80
C LEU A 302 12.31 -6.48 0.48
N THR A 303 11.27 -5.65 0.41
CA THR A 303 10.28 -5.58 1.49
C THR A 303 9.46 -6.88 1.57
N VAL A 304 9.00 -7.26 2.76
CA VAL A 304 8.09 -8.41 2.94
C VAL A 304 6.72 -8.16 2.31
N GLY A 305 5.97 -9.23 2.04
CA GLY A 305 4.59 -9.15 1.51
C GLY A 305 4.47 -8.96 -0.01
N MET A 306 5.60 -8.95 -0.72
CA MET A 306 5.60 -8.86 -2.18
C MET A 306 5.03 -10.12 -2.85
N PRO A 307 4.20 -9.98 -3.92
CA PRO A 307 3.74 -11.13 -4.70
C PRO A 307 4.92 -11.92 -5.29
N ARG A 308 4.88 -13.25 -5.21
CA ARG A 308 5.95 -14.10 -5.80
C ARG A 308 6.16 -13.85 -7.30
N SER A 309 5.11 -13.46 -8.02
CA SER A 309 5.18 -13.14 -9.44
C SER A 309 6.14 -12.00 -9.76
N VAL A 310 6.40 -11.09 -8.82
CA VAL A 310 7.32 -9.96 -9.02
C VAL A 310 8.72 -10.24 -8.48
N HIS A 311 9.01 -11.43 -7.93
CA HIS A 311 10.35 -11.76 -7.43
C HIS A 311 11.33 -12.21 -8.53
N TYR A 312 10.85 -12.45 -9.75
CA TYR A 312 11.66 -12.95 -10.88
C TYR A 312 12.53 -14.16 -10.52
N ASN A 313 12.01 -15.10 -9.72
CA ASN A 313 12.74 -16.27 -9.20
C ASN A 313 14.02 -15.99 -8.39
N LEU A 314 14.26 -14.74 -7.98
CA LEU A 314 15.32 -14.44 -7.00
C LEU A 314 15.00 -15.03 -5.61
N PHE A 315 13.75 -15.48 -5.41
CA PHE A 315 13.25 -15.79 -4.08
C PHE A 315 13.92 -16.97 -3.37
N TYR A 316 14.52 -17.89 -4.13
CA TYR A 316 15.20 -19.06 -3.56
C TYR A 316 16.44 -18.71 -2.74
N ASN A 317 16.98 -17.50 -2.93
CA ASN A 317 18.22 -17.04 -2.32
C ASN A 317 17.99 -15.91 -1.30
N PHE A 318 16.74 -15.65 -0.89
CA PHE A 318 16.47 -14.70 0.18
C PHE A 318 16.68 -15.31 1.57
N GLU A 319 17.41 -14.55 2.39
CA GLU A 319 17.43 -14.67 3.84
C GLU A 319 16.33 -13.78 4.43
N ASP A 320 15.44 -14.37 5.22
CA ASP A 320 14.39 -13.64 5.92
C ASP A 320 15.00 -12.85 7.09
N GLN A 321 14.96 -11.53 7.00
CA GLN A 321 15.44 -10.62 8.04
C GLN A 321 14.27 -9.91 8.72
N VAL A 322 13.33 -10.65 9.30
CA VAL A 322 12.18 -10.08 10.03
C VAL A 322 11.22 -9.26 9.15
N LEU A 323 11.57 -8.02 8.77
CA LEU A 323 10.76 -7.08 7.99
C LEU A 323 11.21 -6.90 6.54
N ILE A 324 12.39 -7.39 6.18
CA ILE A 324 12.91 -7.38 4.80
C ILE A 324 13.57 -8.72 4.50
N ASN A 325 13.78 -8.97 3.21
CA ASN A 325 14.46 -10.16 2.72
C ASN A 325 15.77 -9.75 2.06
N LYS A 326 16.89 -10.28 2.55
CA LYS A 326 18.22 -10.02 1.97
C LYS A 326 18.56 -11.06 0.93
N PHE A 327 18.89 -10.64 -0.29
CA PHE A 327 19.34 -11.55 -1.33
C PHE A 327 20.78 -12.00 -1.07
N ASN A 328 21.04 -13.30 -1.12
CA ASN A 328 22.39 -13.86 -1.03
C ASN A 328 22.75 -14.65 -2.30
N PRO A 329 23.62 -14.13 -3.18
CA PRO A 329 23.99 -14.80 -4.43
C PRO A 329 24.77 -16.11 -4.21
N MET A 330 25.31 -16.34 -3.01
CA MET A 330 26.10 -17.53 -2.66
C MET A 330 25.23 -18.69 -2.15
N GLY A 331 23.94 -18.47 -1.95
CA GLY A 331 23.00 -19.45 -1.41
C GLY A 331 22.23 -18.93 -0.21
N LYS A 332 21.15 -19.60 0.15
CA LYS A 332 20.31 -19.20 1.28
C LYS A 332 21.11 -19.20 2.58
N SER A 333 21.02 -18.09 3.32
CA SER A 333 21.57 -17.93 4.66
C SER A 333 20.45 -17.61 5.67
N PHE A 334 20.80 -17.65 6.95
CA PHE A 334 19.87 -17.36 8.05
C PHE A 334 20.48 -16.33 8.98
N LEU A 335 19.63 -15.42 9.45
CA LEU A 335 20.00 -14.43 10.44
C LEU A 335 20.36 -15.10 11.77
N SER A 336 21.52 -14.76 12.34
CA SER A 336 21.95 -15.28 13.65
C SER A 336 20.87 -15.07 14.72
N THR A 337 20.76 -15.99 15.67
CA THR A 337 19.78 -15.95 16.76
C THR A 337 19.75 -14.62 17.51
N ASP A 338 20.91 -14.11 17.94
CA ASP A 338 20.98 -12.85 18.70
C ASP A 338 20.48 -11.65 17.89
N LEU A 339 20.91 -11.56 16.63
CA LEU A 339 20.49 -10.47 15.74
C LEU A 339 18.98 -10.53 15.47
N PHE A 340 18.44 -11.73 15.21
CA PHE A 340 17.01 -11.93 15.02
C PHE A 340 16.21 -11.52 16.25
N ASN A 341 16.60 -12.01 17.43
CA ASN A 341 15.90 -11.70 18.69
C ASN A 341 15.92 -10.21 19.00
N ASN A 342 17.04 -9.54 18.76
CA ASN A 342 17.16 -8.10 18.95
C ASN A 342 16.26 -7.31 17.99
N LEU A 343 16.16 -7.75 16.74
CA LEU A 343 15.26 -7.14 15.76
C LEU A 343 13.80 -7.42 16.09
N ALA A 344 13.44 -8.66 16.48
CA ALA A 344 12.10 -9.01 16.91
C ALA A 344 11.62 -8.10 18.04
N LYS A 345 12.43 -7.88 19.09
CA LYS A 345 12.12 -6.92 20.17
C LYS A 345 11.88 -5.50 19.64
N LYS A 346 12.78 -4.99 18.79
CA LYS A 346 12.65 -3.63 18.23
C LYS A 346 11.35 -3.45 17.45
N VAL A 347 10.99 -4.45 16.67
CA VAL A 347 9.78 -4.47 15.85
C VAL A 347 8.52 -4.60 16.71
N LEU A 348 8.55 -5.41 17.77
CA LEU A 348 7.41 -5.53 18.69
C LEU A 348 7.18 -4.23 19.47
N ASN A 349 8.24 -3.49 19.80
CA ASN A 349 8.15 -2.22 20.52
C ASN A 349 7.39 -1.12 19.77
N ILE A 350 7.22 -1.20 18.44
CA ILE A 350 6.43 -0.22 17.68
C ILE A 350 4.94 -0.57 17.64
N ALA A 351 4.55 -1.80 17.98
CA ALA A 351 3.17 -2.26 17.92
C ALA A 351 2.17 -1.39 18.70
N PRO A 352 2.49 -0.81 19.87
CA PRO A 352 1.54 0.06 20.59
C PRO A 352 1.11 1.33 19.83
N SER A 353 1.86 1.76 18.82
CA SER A 353 1.51 2.92 17.96
C SER A 353 0.55 2.59 16.81
N TYR A 354 0.19 1.32 16.66
CA TYR A 354 -0.74 0.80 15.66
C TYR A 354 -2.12 1.48 15.73
N ASN A 355 -2.65 1.86 14.57
CA ASN A 355 -4.02 2.32 14.40
C ASN A 355 -4.97 1.15 14.09
N ASP A 356 -5.83 0.81 15.04
CA ASP A 356 -6.83 -0.27 14.94
C ASP A 356 -7.78 -0.15 13.75
N ASN A 357 -7.94 1.07 13.24
CA ASN A 357 -8.82 1.37 12.14
C ASN A 357 -8.14 1.29 10.76
N SER A 358 -6.82 1.05 10.71
CA SER A 358 -6.05 0.95 9.47
C SER A 358 -5.85 -0.53 9.09
N PRO A 359 -6.55 -1.05 8.06
CA PRO A 359 -6.35 -2.40 7.58
C PRO A 359 -4.89 -2.67 7.18
N GLU A 360 -4.21 -1.70 6.59
CA GLU A 360 -2.83 -1.84 6.10
C GLU A 360 -1.84 -1.90 7.26
N GLU A 361 -2.01 -1.11 8.32
CA GLU A 361 -1.18 -1.26 9.52
C GLU A 361 -1.42 -2.63 10.20
N GLY A 362 -2.67 -3.11 10.18
CA GLY A 362 -3.00 -4.43 10.71
C GLY A 362 -2.32 -5.55 9.90
N GLN A 363 -2.12 -5.32 8.59
CA GLN A 363 -1.35 -6.24 7.76
C GLN A 363 0.12 -6.29 8.18
N GLU A 364 0.70 -5.14 8.56
CA GLU A 364 2.09 -5.09 8.99
C GLU A 364 2.28 -5.76 10.36
N ILE A 365 1.33 -5.62 11.28
CA ILE A 365 1.31 -6.39 12.53
C ILE A 365 1.27 -7.90 12.25
N ASP A 366 0.45 -8.33 11.29
CA ASP A 366 0.39 -9.73 10.86
C ASP A 366 1.70 -10.20 10.21
N ASN A 367 2.36 -9.35 9.41
CA ASN A 367 3.66 -9.66 8.81
C ASN A 367 4.74 -9.85 9.89
N ILE A 368 4.76 -9.01 10.93
CA ILE A 368 5.65 -9.16 12.11
C ILE A 368 5.43 -10.52 12.75
N ARG A 369 4.16 -10.85 13.02
CA ARG A 369 3.76 -12.10 13.66
C ARG A 369 4.18 -13.32 12.84
N LEU A 370 3.90 -13.32 11.54
CA LEU A 370 4.27 -14.40 10.62
C LEU A 370 5.78 -14.60 10.55
N SER A 371 6.55 -13.52 10.53
CA SER A 371 8.01 -13.58 10.44
C SER A 371 8.63 -14.18 11.70
N ILE A 372 8.20 -13.74 12.89
CA ILE A 372 8.64 -14.32 14.16
C ILE A 372 8.18 -15.78 14.28
N MET A 373 6.96 -16.09 13.84
CA MET A 373 6.45 -17.46 13.90
C MET A 373 7.19 -18.42 12.96
N SER A 374 7.60 -17.94 11.78
CA SER A 374 8.45 -18.71 10.86
C SER A 374 9.79 -19.06 11.50
N ARG A 375 10.38 -18.12 12.27
CA ARG A 375 11.60 -18.39 13.04
C ARG A 375 11.37 -19.38 14.17
N ILE A 376 10.28 -19.24 14.93
CA ILE A 376 9.90 -20.19 16.00
C ILE A 376 9.81 -21.60 15.44
N TYR A 377 9.13 -21.79 14.32
CA TYR A 377 8.99 -23.10 13.68
C TYR A 377 10.37 -23.71 13.30
N SER A 378 11.24 -22.89 12.71
CA SER A 378 12.61 -23.31 12.36
C SER A 378 13.43 -23.72 13.60
N ASP A 379 13.37 -22.92 14.66
CA ASP A 379 14.12 -23.15 15.89
C ASP A 379 13.56 -24.33 16.69
N TRP A 380 12.23 -24.55 16.67
CA TRP A 380 11.55 -25.67 17.33
C TRP A 380 11.90 -27.02 16.70
N SER A 381 12.04 -27.02 15.36
CA SER A 381 12.45 -28.20 14.58
C SER A 381 13.93 -28.55 14.75
N SER A 382 14.73 -27.66 15.35
CA SER A 382 16.15 -27.86 15.64
C SER A 382 16.35 -28.32 17.09
N THR A 383 17.19 -29.33 17.31
CA THR A 383 17.51 -29.82 18.67
C THR A 383 18.17 -28.75 19.54
N ASP A 384 18.96 -27.86 18.93
CA ASP A 384 19.84 -26.93 19.64
C ASP A 384 19.18 -25.57 19.92
N ASN A 385 18.05 -25.28 19.27
CA ASN A 385 17.41 -23.95 19.32
C ASN A 385 16.02 -23.94 19.96
N LYS A 386 15.55 -25.07 20.52
CA LYS A 386 14.22 -25.13 21.17
C LYS A 386 14.01 -24.09 22.26
N GLU A 387 15.02 -23.78 23.07
CA GLU A 387 14.91 -22.73 24.10
C GLU A 387 14.71 -21.34 23.48
N ASN A 388 15.30 -21.08 22.31
CA ASN A 388 15.05 -19.84 21.58
C ASN A 388 13.61 -19.76 21.04
N ALA A 389 13.08 -20.88 20.54
CA ALA A 389 11.69 -20.96 20.10
C ALA A 389 10.73 -20.64 21.26
N LYS A 390 10.93 -21.24 22.44
CA LYS A 390 10.15 -20.93 23.66
C LYS A 390 10.25 -19.45 24.05
N TYR A 391 11.45 -18.89 23.99
CA TYR A 391 11.68 -17.47 24.25
C TYR A 391 10.85 -16.57 23.31
N LEU A 392 10.88 -16.84 22.01
CA LEU A 392 10.14 -16.07 21.01
C LEU A 392 8.61 -16.26 21.13
N ILE A 393 8.13 -17.45 21.50
CA ILE A 393 6.70 -17.69 21.80
C ILE A 393 6.25 -16.77 22.94
N ASN A 394 6.97 -16.77 24.06
CA ASN A 394 6.65 -15.92 25.21
C ASN A 394 6.71 -14.43 24.85
N LEU A 395 7.66 -14.04 23.99
CA LEU A 395 7.77 -12.67 23.50
C LEU A 395 6.53 -12.25 22.68
N LEU A 396 6.06 -13.09 21.74
CA LEU A 396 4.86 -12.82 20.95
C LEU A 396 3.59 -12.77 21.81
N LEU A 397 3.40 -13.71 22.73
CA LEU A 397 2.22 -13.76 23.59
C LEU A 397 2.13 -12.52 24.49
N LYS A 398 3.28 -12.00 24.93
CA LYS A 398 3.36 -10.80 25.76
C LYS A 398 3.13 -9.53 24.95
N ASP A 399 3.81 -9.37 23.82
CA ASP A 399 3.91 -8.07 23.13
C ASP A 399 2.91 -7.91 21.96
N LEU A 400 2.38 -9.02 21.42
CA LEU A 400 1.34 -9.03 20.38
C LEU A 400 0.14 -9.96 20.71
N PRO A 401 -0.51 -9.81 21.89
CA PRO A 401 -1.65 -10.64 22.26
C PRO A 401 -2.81 -10.49 21.27
N GLU A 402 -3.44 -11.61 20.89
CA GLU A 402 -4.52 -11.64 19.88
C GLU A 402 -5.73 -10.77 20.28
N GLN A 403 -5.95 -10.56 21.58
CA GLN A 403 -7.02 -9.72 22.10
C GLN A 403 -6.82 -8.23 21.77
N ARG A 404 -5.56 -7.75 21.73
CA ARG A 404 -5.23 -6.36 21.37
C ARG A 404 -4.98 -6.21 19.88
N TYR A 405 -4.38 -7.23 19.26
CA TYR A 405 -3.95 -7.22 17.87
C TYR A 405 -4.60 -8.39 17.11
N PRO A 406 -5.88 -8.25 16.72
CA PRO A 406 -6.62 -9.33 16.08
C PRO A 406 -5.95 -9.76 14.79
N ILE A 407 -5.87 -11.08 14.58
CA ILE A 407 -5.26 -11.69 13.40
C ILE A 407 -6.28 -11.69 12.25
N LYS A 408 -5.88 -11.26 11.06
CA LYS A 408 -6.74 -11.35 9.88
C LYS A 408 -6.97 -12.80 9.46
N LYS A 409 -8.10 -13.06 8.80
CA LYS A 409 -8.53 -14.42 8.44
C LYS A 409 -7.50 -15.17 7.61
N GLU A 410 -6.87 -14.51 6.65
CA GLU A 410 -5.88 -15.08 5.74
C GLU A 410 -4.60 -15.48 6.50
N THR A 411 -4.13 -14.60 7.38
CA THR A 411 -2.97 -14.82 8.25
C THR A 411 -3.23 -15.92 9.27
N LYS A 412 -4.46 -15.99 9.81
CA LYS A 412 -4.86 -16.96 10.85
C LYS A 412 -4.67 -18.39 10.37
N ILE A 413 -5.01 -18.70 9.12
CA ILE A 413 -4.83 -20.05 8.54
C ILE A 413 -3.35 -20.46 8.56
N MET A 414 -2.44 -19.56 8.13
CA MET A 414 -1.00 -19.85 8.12
C MET A 414 -0.46 -20.01 9.55
N LEU A 415 -0.91 -19.17 10.47
CA LEU A 415 -0.48 -19.24 11.87
C LEU A 415 -0.99 -20.51 12.56
N ASP A 416 -2.23 -20.92 12.31
CA ASP A 416 -2.79 -22.14 12.90
C ASP A 416 -2.05 -23.38 12.41
N GLN A 417 -1.62 -23.41 11.14
CA GLN A 417 -0.73 -24.47 10.62
C GLN A 417 0.63 -24.53 11.34
N LEU A 418 1.23 -23.36 11.62
CA LEU A 418 2.50 -23.30 12.35
C LEU A 418 2.30 -23.67 13.84
N LYS A 419 1.16 -23.30 14.43
CA LYS A 419 0.82 -23.61 15.83
C LYS A 419 0.60 -25.09 16.06
N LEU A 420 -0.08 -25.81 15.17
CA LEU A 420 -0.31 -27.25 15.31
C LEU A 420 1.00 -28.05 15.45
N VAL A 421 2.10 -27.57 14.86
CA VAL A 421 3.40 -28.27 14.93
C VAL A 421 4.20 -27.89 16.19
N VAL A 422 3.97 -26.71 16.75
CA VAL A 422 4.81 -26.15 17.82
C VAL A 422 4.11 -26.21 19.18
N LEU A 423 2.82 -25.89 19.24
CA LEU A 423 2.06 -25.71 20.48
C LEU A 423 1.38 -26.99 20.97
N ASP A 424 1.11 -27.98 20.12
CA ASP A 424 0.60 -29.28 20.60
C ASP A 424 1.66 -30.04 21.41
N ASP A 425 2.95 -29.70 21.21
CA ASP A 425 4.12 -30.24 21.91
C ASP A 425 4.67 -29.33 23.05
N TYR A 426 4.23 -28.06 23.14
CA TYR A 426 4.70 -27.06 24.11
C TYR A 426 3.73 -26.90 25.28
#